data_AF-A0A7R9VBT4-F1
#
_entry.id   AF-A0A7R9VBT4-F1
#
_cell.length_a   1.000
_cell.length_b   1.000
_cell.length_c   1.000
_cell.angle_alpha   90.00
_cell.angle_beta   90.00
_cell.angle_gamma   90.00
#
_symmetry.space_group_name_H-M   'P 1'
#
loop_
_entity.id
_entity.type
_entity.pdbx_description
1 polymer ?
#
loop_
_entity_poly.entity_id
_entity_poly.type
_entity_poly.pdbx_seq_one_letter_code
_entity_poly.pdbx_strand_id
1 'polypeptide(L)'
;WLPIIKSWRLNERMYGDLTGLSKKMVAQRHGDEQFKAWRRGFKVRPPKVSSFSINYPGNDLRYEKYVKDLRWSVSESIIRSIEHGRPELHKKLPKTESLKDCMDRTIPFFTHQIVPEAINEG
;
A
#
# COMPACT_ATOMS: atom_id res chain seq x y z
N TRP A 1 -5.51 13.53 27.91
CA TRP A 1 -5.86 13.03 26.56
C TRP A 1 -4.60 13.12 25.71
N LEU A 2 -4.25 12.07 24.96
CA LEU A 2 -3.03 12.04 24.13
C LEU A 2 -3.41 12.22 22.64
N PRO A 3 -2.62 12.99 21.86
CA PRO A 3 -2.86 13.15 20.44
C PRO A 3 -2.68 11.82 19.70
N ILE A 4 -3.53 11.55 18.71
CA ILE A 4 -3.44 10.36 17.84
C ILE A 4 -3.18 10.82 16.40
N ILE A 5 -1.98 10.54 15.90
CA ILE A 5 -1.57 10.83 14.53
C ILE A 5 -1.71 9.55 13.70
N LYS A 6 -2.43 9.62 12.58
CA LYS A 6 -2.65 8.50 11.66
C LYS A 6 -1.96 8.78 10.33
N SER A 7 -1.20 7.82 9.83
CA SER A 7 -0.48 7.94 8.56
C SER A 7 -0.50 6.62 7.81
N TRP A 8 -0.85 6.66 6.52
CA TRP A 8 -0.82 5.48 5.64
C TRP A 8 0.59 4.89 5.51
N ARG A 9 1.63 5.69 5.78
CA ARG A 9 3.03 5.26 5.75
C ARG A 9 3.36 4.26 6.85
N LEU A 10 2.53 4.14 7.87
CA LEU A 10 2.65 3.14 8.95
C LEU A 10 1.83 1.88 8.69
N ASN A 11 1.15 1.78 7.53
CA ASN A 11 0.40 0.57 7.20
C ASN A 11 1.32 -0.64 7.01
N GLU A 12 0.77 -1.83 7.21
CA GLU A 12 1.39 -3.09 6.84
C GLU A 12 1.71 -3.14 5.33
N ARG A 13 2.63 -4.02 4.93
CA ARG A 13 2.98 -4.27 3.53
C ARG A 13 1.76 -4.64 2.69
N MET A 14 1.60 -3.99 1.54
CA MET A 14 0.53 -4.30 0.58
C MET A 14 0.78 -5.64 -0.13
N TYR A 15 0.00 -6.66 0.21
CA TYR A 15 0.12 -8.00 -0.36
C TYR A 15 -0.48 -8.17 -1.76
N GLY A 16 -1.04 -7.10 -2.33
CA GLY A 16 -1.60 -7.10 -3.67
C GLY A 16 -2.77 -8.08 -3.79
N ASP A 17 -2.75 -8.90 -4.84
CA ASP A 17 -3.83 -9.84 -5.14
C ASP A 17 -3.91 -11.02 -4.15
N LEU A 18 -2.90 -11.19 -3.29
CA LEU A 18 -2.91 -12.21 -2.23
C LEU A 18 -3.74 -11.80 -1.01
N THR A 19 -4.21 -10.55 -0.96
CA THR A 19 -4.98 -10.02 0.15
C THR A 19 -6.30 -10.78 0.31
N GLY A 20 -6.54 -11.33 1.50
CA GLY A 20 -7.73 -12.14 1.81
C GLY A 20 -7.60 -13.64 1.48
N LEU A 21 -6.53 -14.07 0.83
CA LEU A 21 -6.31 -15.50 0.56
C LEU A 21 -5.66 -16.23 1.75
N SER A 22 -6.05 -17.49 1.96
CA SER A 22 -5.41 -18.32 2.97
C SER A 22 -4.00 -18.74 2.53
N LYS A 23 -3.08 -18.92 3.50
CA LYS A 23 -1.69 -19.35 3.24
C LYS A 23 -1.64 -20.66 2.43
N LYS A 24 -2.53 -21.61 2.75
CA LYS A 24 -2.62 -22.89 2.05
C LYS A 24 -3.03 -22.71 0.58
N MET A 25 -4.03 -21.87 0.31
CA MET A 25 -4.47 -21.58 -1.07
C MET A 25 -3.36 -20.92 -1.88
N VAL A 26 -2.65 -19.95 -1.31
CA VAL A 26 -1.55 -19.26 -2.01
C VAL A 26 -0.42 -20.25 -2.34
N ALA A 27 -0.03 -21.08 -1.38
CA ALA A 27 0.99 -22.12 -1.59
C ALA A 27 0.58 -23.14 -2.67
N GLN A 28 -0.67 -23.60 -2.68
CA GLN A 28 -1.18 -24.52 -3.69
C GLN A 28 -1.24 -23.89 -5.09
N ARG A 29 -1.66 -22.62 -5.21
CA ARG A 29 -1.82 -21.95 -6.50
C ARG A 29 -0.51 -21.50 -7.15
N HIS A 30 0.46 -21.08 -6.33
CA HIS A 30 1.70 -20.47 -6.83
C HIS A 30 2.96 -21.27 -6.53
N GLY A 31 2.84 -22.38 -5.79
CA GLY A 31 3.96 -23.19 -5.34
C GLY A 31 4.62 -22.67 -4.06
N ASP A 32 5.21 -23.60 -3.29
CA ASP A 32 5.84 -23.30 -2.01
C ASP A 32 7.08 -22.42 -2.13
N GLU A 33 7.86 -22.56 -3.21
CA GLU A 33 9.06 -21.74 -3.43
C GLU A 33 8.70 -20.27 -3.64
N GLN A 34 7.73 -19.99 -4.52
CA GLN A 34 7.25 -18.64 -4.77
C GLN A 34 6.58 -18.04 -3.53
N PHE A 35 5.78 -18.83 -2.81
CA PHE A 35 5.17 -18.40 -1.56
C PHE A 35 6.21 -18.06 -0.49
N LYS A 36 7.27 -18.87 -0.35
CA LYS A 36 8.41 -18.57 0.52
C LYS A 36 9.14 -17.30 0.08
N ALA A 37 9.33 -17.10 -1.23
CA ALA A 37 9.97 -15.91 -1.78
C ALA A 37 9.19 -14.63 -1.45
N TRP A 38 7.85 -14.62 -1.54
CA TRP A 38 7.05 -13.46 -1.11
C TRP A 38 7.07 -13.21 0.39
N ARG A 39 7.14 -14.28 1.20
CA ARG A 39 7.15 -14.15 2.66
C ARG A 39 8.49 -13.70 3.23
N ARG A 40 9.60 -14.15 2.64
CA ARG A 40 10.96 -13.95 3.18
C ARG A 40 11.82 -13.04 2.31
N GLY A 41 11.43 -12.82 1.06
CA GLY A 41 12.17 -12.00 0.12
C GLY A 41 12.06 -10.52 0.44
N PHE A 42 13.21 -9.84 0.46
CA PHE A 42 13.28 -8.41 0.74
C PHE A 42 12.72 -7.55 -0.40
N LYS A 43 13.08 -7.89 -1.65
CA LYS A 43 12.70 -7.13 -2.86
C LYS A 43 11.60 -7.79 -3.69
N VAL A 44 11.15 -8.99 -3.30
CA VAL A 44 10.19 -9.76 -4.09
C VAL A 44 8.78 -9.22 -3.84
N ARG A 45 8.10 -8.81 -4.90
CA ARG A 45 6.73 -8.29 -4.85
C ARG A 45 5.71 -9.40 -5.13
N PRO A 46 4.63 -9.49 -4.33
CA PRO A 46 3.44 -10.26 -4.69
C PRO A 46 2.79 -9.76 -5.99
N PRO A 47 1.88 -10.54 -6.60
CA PRO A 47 1.09 -10.10 -7.75
C PRO A 47 0.33 -8.80 -7.45
N LYS A 48 0.28 -7.88 -8.41
CA LYS A 48 -0.42 -6.60 -8.28
C LYS A 48 -1.92 -6.83 -8.22
N VAL A 49 -2.59 -6.17 -7.29
CA VAL A 49 -4.06 -6.13 -7.28
C VAL A 49 -4.58 -5.30 -8.46
N SER A 50 -5.75 -5.67 -9.00
CA SER A 50 -6.45 -4.88 -10.01
C SER A 50 -6.84 -3.48 -9.49
N SER A 51 -6.86 -2.48 -10.39
CA SER A 51 -7.36 -1.13 -10.09
C SER A 51 -8.78 -1.14 -9.56
N PHE A 52 -9.63 -2.07 -10.02
CA PHE A 52 -11.05 -2.11 -9.68
C PHE A 52 -11.36 -3.06 -8.53
N SER A 53 -10.34 -3.69 -7.94
CA SER A 53 -10.54 -4.59 -6.81
C SER A 53 -10.93 -3.82 -5.56
N ILE A 54 -11.86 -4.36 -4.77
CA ILE A 54 -12.19 -3.88 -3.43
C ILE A 54 -10.94 -3.84 -2.52
N ASN A 55 -9.98 -4.74 -2.76
CA ASN A 55 -8.77 -4.83 -1.96
C ASN A 55 -7.73 -3.74 -2.30
N TYR A 56 -7.94 -2.95 -3.36
CA TYR A 56 -7.03 -1.86 -3.70
C TYR A 56 -7.29 -0.64 -2.81
N PRO A 57 -6.29 -0.14 -2.05
CA PRO A 57 -6.48 1.00 -1.14
C PRO A 57 -6.99 2.28 -1.82
N GLY A 58 -6.72 2.46 -3.11
CA GLY A 58 -7.25 3.61 -3.86
C GLY A 58 -8.76 3.60 -4.06
N ASN A 59 -9.44 2.49 -3.77
CA ASN A 59 -10.90 2.38 -3.76
C ASN A 59 -11.51 2.59 -2.37
N ASP A 60 -10.70 2.65 -1.31
CA ASP A 60 -11.20 2.83 0.05
C ASP A 60 -11.21 4.32 0.41
N LEU A 61 -12.42 4.86 0.59
CA LEU A 61 -12.67 6.26 0.97
C LEU A 61 -11.93 6.67 2.25
N ARG A 62 -11.61 5.74 3.15
CA ARG A 62 -10.85 6.03 4.37
C ARG A 62 -9.47 6.60 4.08
N TYR A 63 -8.85 6.23 2.96
CA TYR A 63 -7.51 6.68 2.60
C TYR A 63 -7.49 8.14 2.18
N GLU A 64 -8.56 8.66 1.59
CA GLU A 64 -8.63 10.00 1.01
C GLU A 64 -8.13 11.10 1.97
N LYS A 65 -8.46 10.97 3.26
CA LYS A 65 -8.02 11.91 4.30
C LYS A 65 -6.50 11.89 4.55
N TYR A 66 -5.86 10.73 4.40
CA TYR A 66 -4.47 10.49 4.83
C TYR A 66 -3.45 10.51 3.68
N VAL A 67 -3.88 10.56 2.42
CA VAL A 67 -3.01 10.42 1.23
C VAL A 67 -2.79 11.74 0.48
N LYS A 68 -2.94 12.88 1.16
CA LYS A 68 -2.84 14.20 0.54
C LYS A 68 -1.45 14.47 -0.04
N ASP A 69 -0.42 13.93 0.61
CA ASP A 69 1.00 14.04 0.23
C ASP A 69 1.37 13.21 -1.01
N LEU A 70 0.54 12.23 -1.38
CA LEU A 70 0.80 11.40 -2.54
C LEU A 70 0.59 12.17 -3.85
N ARG A 71 1.44 11.86 -4.83
CA ARG A 71 1.30 12.36 -6.20
C ARG A 71 0.08 11.72 -6.87
N TRP A 72 -0.50 12.44 -7.83
CA TRP A 72 -1.53 11.89 -8.71
C TRP A 72 -0.93 10.82 -9.63
N SER A 73 -1.69 9.77 -9.86
CA SER A 73 -1.36 8.69 -10.79
C SER A 73 -2.09 8.92 -12.10
N VAL A 74 -1.35 9.34 -13.13
CA VAL A 74 -1.92 9.59 -14.46
C VAL A 74 -2.55 8.32 -15.04
N SER A 75 -1.87 7.17 -14.91
CA SER A 75 -2.38 5.90 -15.43
C SER A 75 -3.68 5.47 -14.77
N GLU A 76 -3.77 5.54 -13.43
CA GLU A 76 -4.99 5.16 -12.72
C GLU A 76 -6.14 6.12 -13.02
N SER A 77 -5.83 7.42 -13.10
CA SER A 77 -6.81 8.46 -13.42
C SER A 77 -7.41 8.24 -14.81
N ILE A 78 -6.57 7.96 -15.82
CA ILE A 78 -7.04 7.68 -17.19
C ILE A 78 -7.86 6.40 -17.24
N ILE A 79 -7.32 5.28 -16.72
CA ILE A 79 -7.98 3.97 -16.77
C ILE A 79 -9.39 4.04 -16.17
N ARG A 80 -9.54 4.72 -15.03
CA ARG A 80 -10.81 4.83 -14.34
C ARG A 80 -11.74 5.85 -14.97
N SER A 81 -11.20 6.93 -15.51
CA SER A 81 -12.00 7.92 -16.22
C SER A 81 -12.69 7.31 -17.45
N ILE A 82 -11.97 6.43 -18.16
CA ILE A 82 -12.51 5.69 -19.30
C ILE A 82 -13.58 4.70 -18.83
N GLU A 83 -13.29 3.88 -17.82
CA GLU A 83 -14.23 2.86 -17.32
C GLU A 83 -15.55 3.45 -16.81
N HIS A 84 -15.48 4.55 -16.05
CA HIS A 84 -16.67 5.19 -15.47
C HIS A 84 -17.33 6.22 -16.40
N GLY A 85 -16.74 6.51 -17.56
CA GLY A 85 -17.25 7.52 -18.49
C GLY A 85 -17.26 8.95 -17.93
N ARG A 86 -16.49 9.22 -16.86
CA ARG A 86 -16.38 10.55 -16.24
C ARG A 86 -14.96 10.82 -15.75
N PRO A 87 -14.45 12.06 -15.81
CA PRO A 87 -13.13 12.38 -15.29
C PRO A 87 -12.98 12.05 -13.81
N GLU A 88 -11.94 11.29 -13.47
CA GLU A 88 -11.56 10.95 -12.11
C GLU A 88 -10.06 11.11 -11.89
N LEU A 89 -9.69 11.69 -10.76
CA LEU A 89 -8.30 11.83 -10.34
C LEU A 89 -7.99 10.87 -9.21
N HIS A 90 -6.91 10.12 -9.36
CA HIS A 90 -6.52 9.08 -8.41
C HIS A 90 -5.10 9.25 -7.90
N LYS A 91 -4.91 9.07 -6.59
CA LYS A 91 -3.58 9.13 -5.95
C LYS A 91 -2.78 7.86 -6.25
N LYS A 92 -1.46 7.98 -6.31
CA LYS A 92 -0.54 6.86 -6.59
C LYS A 92 -0.32 6.00 -5.34
N LEU A 93 -1.27 5.12 -5.04
CA LEU A 93 -1.16 4.13 -3.97
C LEU A 93 -0.54 2.80 -4.46
N PRO A 94 0.10 2.03 -3.57
CA PRO A 94 0.69 0.76 -3.94
C PRO A 94 -0.39 -0.28 -4.29
N LYS A 95 -0.18 -0.99 -5.40
CA LYS A 95 -0.96 -2.19 -5.77
C LYS A 95 -0.35 -3.50 -5.25
N THR A 96 0.90 -3.43 -4.84
CA THR A 96 1.70 -4.51 -4.23
C THR A 96 2.97 -3.86 -3.69
N GLU A 97 3.53 -4.42 -2.63
CA GLU A 97 4.79 -3.97 -2.03
C GLU A 97 5.67 -5.17 -1.73
N SER A 98 6.97 -5.00 -1.94
CA SER A 98 7.99 -5.81 -1.28
C SER A 98 8.25 -5.26 0.13
N LEU A 99 9.04 -5.97 0.94
CA LEU A 99 9.44 -5.45 2.25
C LEU A 99 10.26 -4.15 2.08
N LYS A 100 11.11 -4.08 1.06
CA LYS A 100 11.85 -2.87 0.72
C LYS A 100 10.93 -1.69 0.44
N ASP A 101 9.89 -1.85 -0.38
CA ASP A 101 8.98 -0.74 -0.72
C ASP A 101 8.23 -0.21 0.51
N CYS A 102 7.81 -1.12 1.39
CA CYS A 102 7.20 -0.77 2.67
C CYS A 102 8.19 0.02 3.55
N MET A 103 9.43 -0.43 3.66
CA MET A 103 10.47 0.29 4.41
C MET A 103 10.78 1.66 3.79
N ASP A 104 10.83 1.77 2.46
CA ASP A 104 11.12 3.01 1.75
C ASP A 104 10.07 4.11 2.05
N ARG A 105 8.82 3.75 2.39
CA ARG A 105 7.80 4.73 2.83
C ARG A 105 7.75 4.95 4.33
N THR A 106 8.04 3.92 5.13
CA THR A 106 7.94 3.96 6.59
C THR A 106 9.14 4.66 7.22
N ILE A 107 10.36 4.33 6.78
CA ILE A 107 11.59 4.87 7.37
C ILE A 107 11.62 6.40 7.30
N PRO A 108 11.37 7.06 6.15
CA PRO A 108 11.38 8.52 6.10
C PRO A 108 10.32 9.16 7.01
N PHE A 109 9.16 8.51 7.17
CA PHE A 109 8.13 9.01 8.08
C PHE A 109 8.60 8.91 9.55
N PHE A 110 9.20 7.78 9.91
CA PHE A 110 9.76 7.58 11.23
C PHE A 110 10.88 8.58 11.53
N THR A 111 11.85 8.73 10.62
CA THR A 111 13.03 9.58 10.83
C THR A 111 12.72 11.07 10.79
N HIS A 112 11.76 11.51 9.97
CA HIS A 112 11.47 12.94 9.79
C HIS A 112 10.27 13.46 10.59
N GLN A 113 9.44 12.58 11.16
CA GLN A 113 8.26 12.99 11.94
C GLN A 113 8.35 12.43 13.35
N ILE A 114 8.34 11.10 13.49
CA ILE A 114 8.25 10.43 14.80
C ILE A 114 9.47 10.71 15.67
N VAL A 115 10.68 10.58 15.14
CA VAL A 115 11.92 10.77 15.91
C VAL A 115 12.05 12.22 16.42
N PRO A 116 11.92 13.26 15.58
CA PRO A 116 11.94 14.64 16.07
C PRO A 116 10.86 14.94 17.11
N GLU A 117 9.62 14.48 16.89
CA GLU A 117 8.52 14.67 17.84
C GLU A 117 8.85 14.01 19.20
N ALA A 118 9.33 12.77 19.19
CA ALA A 118 9.65 12.04 20.41
C ALA A 118 10.83 12.62 21.20
N ILE A 119 11.81 13.22 20.53
CA ILE A 119 12.97 13.86 21.19
C ILE A 119 12.64 15.26 21.69
N ASN A 120 11.80 16.01 20.98
CA ASN A 120 11.48 17.39 21.36
C ASN A 120 10.35 17.48 22.39
N GLU A 121 9.47 16.48 22.45
CA GLU A 121 8.35 16.42 23.40
C GLU A 121 8.61 15.49 24.60
N GLY A 122 9.73 14.76 24.61
CA GLY A 122 10.16 13.83 25.67
C GLY A 122 11.36 14.32 26.46
#